data_AF-B4N537-F1
#
_entry.id   AF-B4N537-F1
#
_cell.length_a   1.000
_cell.length_b   1.000
_cell.length_c   1.000
_cell.angle_alpha   90.00
_cell.angle_beta   90.00
_cell.angle_gamma   90.00
#
_symmetry.space_group_name_H-M   'P 1'
#
loop_
_entity.id
_entity.type
_entity.pdbx_description
1 polymer ?
#
loop_
_entity_poly.entity_id
_entity_poly.type
_entity_poly.pdbx_seq_one_letter_code
_entity_poly.pdbx_strand_id
1 'polypeptide(L)'
;MCHRGRGRLEEDHSRGREVHATIVGIIRQLRQSSPLTAWSESLTWLMPQNCLPIWSRRLPCNIDGQQRQGNQSKWRHYDIEIKDRLWSLWGSLHPRASWFDRMVRGRQMLGCYVIACCAGCTFRRLDDWNSKLLDAIVVNGDKYYRESVQHSERWDHNLQLDDMCMQCTFQDSAF
;
A
#
# COMPACT_ATOMS: atom_id res chain seq x y z
N MET A 1 21.66 -35.88 -34.50
CA MET A 1 21.66 -36.05 -33.03
C MET A 1 21.86 -34.67 -32.39
N CYS A 2 20.83 -34.11 -31.77
CA CYS A 2 20.86 -32.81 -31.11
C CYS A 2 21.39 -32.94 -29.67
N HIS A 3 22.56 -32.38 -29.37
CA HIS A 3 22.98 -32.08 -28.00
C HIS A 3 22.54 -30.65 -27.65
N ARG A 4 21.36 -30.50 -27.06
CA ARG A 4 20.96 -29.24 -26.38
C ARG A 4 19.95 -29.55 -25.28
N GLY A 5 20.41 -29.64 -24.04
CA GLY A 5 19.53 -29.89 -22.90
C GLY A 5 20.18 -29.93 -21.52
N ARG A 6 21.39 -29.39 -21.32
CA ARG A 6 22.06 -29.44 -20.01
C ARG A 6 22.31 -28.07 -19.35
N GLY A 7 22.40 -26.98 -20.11
CA GLY A 7 22.68 -25.64 -19.55
C GLY A 7 21.49 -24.94 -18.87
N ARG A 8 20.25 -25.21 -19.28
CA ARG A 8 19.06 -24.50 -18.78
C ARG A 8 18.66 -24.89 -17.35
N LEU A 9 19.01 -26.10 -16.91
CA LEU A 9 18.69 -26.58 -15.55
C LEU A 9 19.69 -26.07 -14.50
N GLU A 10 20.95 -25.81 -14.88
CA GLU A 10 21.99 -25.32 -13.97
C GLU A 10 21.85 -23.81 -13.69
N GLU A 11 21.41 -23.03 -14.68
CA GLU A 11 21.09 -21.60 -14.52
C GLU A 11 19.91 -21.37 -13.57
N ASP A 12 18.83 -22.17 -13.69
CA ASP A 12 17.65 -22.06 -12.81
C ASP A 12 17.98 -22.45 -11.36
N HIS A 13 18.84 -23.46 -11.18
CA HIS A 13 19.30 -23.89 -9.85
C HIS A 13 20.28 -22.89 -9.20
N SER A 14 21.00 -22.12 -10.02
CA SER A 14 21.91 -21.06 -9.57
C SER A 14 21.11 -19.80 -9.19
N ARG A 15 20.14 -19.42 -10.02
CA ARG A 15 19.21 -18.32 -9.77
C ARG A 15 18.33 -18.57 -8.54
N GLY A 16 17.85 -19.80 -8.34
CA GLY A 16 17.11 -20.18 -7.12
C GLY A 16 17.96 -20.09 -5.84
N ARG A 17 19.25 -20.45 -5.92
CA ARG A 17 20.20 -20.31 -4.80
C ARG A 17 20.51 -18.85 -4.47
N GLU A 18 20.63 -18.01 -5.49
CA GLU A 18 20.88 -16.57 -5.34
C GLU A 18 19.68 -15.83 -4.72
N VAL A 19 18.46 -16.16 -5.14
CA VAL A 19 17.22 -15.66 -4.52
C VAL A 19 17.13 -16.10 -3.06
N HIS A 20 17.40 -17.37 -2.77
CA HIS A 20 17.39 -17.87 -1.39
C HIS A 20 18.45 -17.17 -0.52
N ALA A 21 19.67 -16.97 -1.03
CA ALA A 21 20.72 -16.23 -0.32
C ALA A 21 20.32 -14.78 -0.05
N THR A 22 19.63 -14.13 -1.00
CA THR A 22 19.13 -12.76 -0.87
C THR A 22 18.04 -12.67 0.20
N ILE A 23 17.08 -13.60 0.21
CA ILE A 23 16.02 -13.67 1.24
C ILE A 23 16.63 -13.88 2.62
N VAL A 24 17.60 -14.80 2.76
CA VAL A 24 18.29 -15.04 4.03
C VAL A 24 19.05 -13.78 4.49
N GLY A 25 19.68 -13.06 3.55
CA GLY A 25 20.34 -11.77 3.82
C GLY A 25 19.37 -10.72 4.35
N ILE A 26 18.21 -10.56 3.71
CA ILE A 26 17.16 -9.62 4.13
C ILE A 26 16.63 -10.00 5.52
N ILE A 27 16.32 -11.28 5.77
CA ILE A 27 15.85 -11.75 7.08
C ILE A 27 16.89 -11.46 8.17
N ARG A 28 18.17 -11.68 7.88
CA ARG A 28 19.25 -11.40 8.83
C ARG A 28 19.35 -9.90 9.12
N GLN A 29 19.15 -9.06 8.11
CA GLN A 29 19.19 -7.61 8.24
C GLN A 29 17.98 -7.08 9.02
N LEU A 30 16.78 -7.63 8.82
CA LEU A 30 15.58 -7.35 9.62
C LEU A 30 15.73 -7.78 11.09
N ARG A 31 16.52 -8.82 11.36
CA ARG A 31 16.86 -9.26 12.73
C ARG A 31 17.95 -8.40 13.39
N GLN A 32 18.77 -7.71 12.59
CA GLN A 32 19.90 -6.90 13.07
C GLN A 32 19.59 -5.41 13.14
N SER A 33 18.49 -4.94 12.53
CA SER A 33 17.96 -3.61 12.78
C SER A 33 17.61 -3.46 14.26
N SER A 34 18.07 -2.34 14.84
CA SER A 34 17.85 -1.84 16.20
C SER A 34 16.52 -2.28 16.80
N PRO A 35 16.41 -2.48 18.14
CA PRO A 35 15.13 -2.85 18.75
C PRO A 35 14.07 -1.87 18.26
N LEU A 36 13.11 -2.39 17.49
CA LEU A 36 11.98 -1.63 17.02
C LEU A 36 11.34 -1.06 18.28
N THR A 37 11.53 0.24 18.55
CA THR A 37 10.86 0.93 19.66
C THR A 37 9.36 1.04 19.40
N ALA A 38 8.89 0.61 18.23
CA ALA A 38 7.49 0.41 17.90
C ALA A 38 7.04 -0.97 18.41
N TRP A 39 6.44 -1.00 19.59
CA TRP A 39 5.65 -2.14 20.02
C TRP A 39 4.31 -2.09 19.29
N SER A 40 3.87 -3.24 18.76
CA SER A 40 2.51 -3.38 18.22
C SER A 40 1.52 -3.24 19.37
N GLU A 41 0.94 -2.05 19.55
CA GLU A 41 -0.08 -1.83 20.59
C GLU A 41 -1.33 -2.65 20.28
N SER A 42 -1.96 -3.19 21.32
CA SER A 42 -3.27 -3.85 21.18
C SER A 42 -4.31 -2.81 20.78
N LEU A 43 -4.98 -3.00 19.63
CA LEU A 43 -6.05 -2.13 19.12
C LEU A 43 -7.34 -2.19 19.99
N THR A 44 -7.33 -2.87 21.15
CA THR A 44 -8.50 -3.02 22.02
C THR A 44 -8.95 -1.70 22.64
N TRP A 45 -8.05 -0.74 22.86
CA TRP A 45 -8.42 0.58 23.39
C TRP A 45 -9.16 1.46 22.37
N LEU A 46 -9.03 1.11 21.09
CA LEU A 46 -9.56 1.87 19.97
C LEU A 46 -11.02 1.55 19.61
N MET A 47 -11.56 0.47 20.18
CA MET A 47 -12.91 -0.02 19.92
C MET A 47 -13.75 0.22 21.18
N PRO A 48 -14.43 1.39 21.32
CA PRO A 48 -15.49 1.50 22.31
C PRO A 48 -16.56 0.45 22.01
N GLN A 49 -17.20 -0.08 23.05
CA GLN A 49 -18.27 -1.06 22.94
C GLN A 49 -19.40 -0.48 22.04
N ASN A 50 -19.40 -0.87 20.76
CA ASN A 50 -20.43 -0.60 19.73
C ASN A 50 -20.56 0.83 19.16
N CYS A 51 -19.61 1.73 19.42
CA CYS A 51 -19.59 3.06 18.79
C CYS A 51 -18.39 3.17 17.84
N LEU A 52 -18.54 3.97 16.76
CA LEU A 52 -17.51 4.20 15.74
C LEU A 52 -16.11 4.38 16.36
N PRO A 53 -15.03 3.89 15.71
CA PRO A 53 -13.68 4.11 16.21
C PRO A 53 -13.39 5.61 16.35
N ILE A 54 -12.54 5.99 17.29
CA ILE A 54 -12.28 7.40 17.65
C ILE A 54 -11.78 8.22 16.44
N TRP A 55 -11.05 7.60 15.50
CA TRP A 55 -10.58 8.23 14.27
C TRP A 55 -11.54 8.06 13.07
N SER A 56 -12.76 7.58 13.32
CA SER A 56 -13.77 7.45 12.28
C SER A 56 -14.11 8.83 11.72
N ARG A 57 -13.96 8.98 10.39
CA ARG A 57 -14.36 10.18 9.64
C ARG A 57 -15.88 10.42 9.65
N ARG A 58 -16.67 9.47 10.15
CA ARG A 58 -18.11 9.66 10.41
C ARG A 58 -18.35 10.53 11.64
N LEU A 59 -17.35 10.70 12.50
CA LEU A 59 -17.37 11.67 13.60
C LEU A 59 -16.95 13.04 13.05
N PRO A 60 -17.67 14.13 13.36
CA PRO A 60 -17.34 15.47 12.86
C PRO A 60 -16.09 16.06 13.55
N CYS A 61 -15.81 15.63 14.77
CA CYS A 61 -14.71 16.11 15.60
C CYS A 61 -13.76 14.98 15.99
N ASN A 62 -12.54 15.34 16.40
CA ASN A 62 -11.59 14.44 17.05
C ASN A 62 -11.91 14.30 18.56
N ILE A 63 -11.06 13.56 19.30
CA ILE A 63 -11.28 13.32 20.74
C ILE A 63 -11.25 14.60 21.59
N ASP A 64 -10.53 15.63 21.14
CA ASP A 64 -10.41 16.93 21.80
C ASP A 64 -11.56 17.89 21.42
N GLY A 65 -12.57 17.41 20.70
CA GLY A 65 -13.71 18.21 20.24
C GLY A 65 -13.41 19.15 19.08
N GLN A 66 -12.19 19.11 18.52
CA GLN A 66 -11.80 19.93 17.38
C GLN A 66 -12.43 19.41 16.10
N GLN A 67 -13.00 20.31 15.29
CA GLN A 67 -13.55 19.95 13.99
C GLN A 67 -12.44 19.38 13.10
N ARG A 68 -12.69 18.21 12.51
CA ARG A 68 -11.76 17.59 11.56
C ARG A 68 -11.65 18.47 10.31
N GLN A 69 -10.52 18.38 9.61
CA GLN A 69 -10.20 19.21 8.43
C GLN A 69 -9.94 20.70 8.71
N GLY A 70 -10.11 21.19 9.95
CA GLY A 70 -9.72 22.54 10.34
C GLY A 70 -8.20 22.69 10.42
N ASN A 71 -7.67 23.89 10.18
CA ASN A 71 -6.22 24.14 10.27
C ASN A 71 -5.64 23.86 11.67
N GLN A 72 -6.46 24.00 12.73
CA GLN A 72 -6.05 23.80 14.12
C GLN A 72 -5.99 22.32 14.52
N SER A 73 -6.68 21.44 13.80
CA SER A 73 -6.69 19.99 14.04
C SER A 73 -5.73 19.23 13.14
N LYS A 74 -4.79 19.93 12.48
CA LYS A 74 -3.82 19.35 11.56
C LYS A 74 -2.38 19.54 12.01
N TRP A 75 -1.58 18.52 11.74
CA TRP A 75 -0.13 18.61 11.77
C TRP A 75 0.40 18.28 10.38
N ARG A 76 0.95 19.28 9.68
CA ARG A 76 1.32 19.18 8.26
C ARG A 76 0.13 18.70 7.41
N HIS A 77 0.25 17.52 6.80
CA HIS A 77 -0.79 16.91 5.97
C HIS A 77 -1.71 15.96 6.73
N TYR A 78 -1.45 15.72 8.01
CA TYR A 78 -2.16 14.75 8.83
C TYR A 78 -3.21 15.43 9.72
N ASP A 79 -4.36 14.78 9.89
CA ASP A 79 -5.34 15.13 10.91
C ASP A 79 -4.88 14.56 12.27
N ILE A 80 -4.92 15.38 13.32
CA ILE A 80 -4.61 14.99 14.70
C ILE A 80 -5.85 14.34 15.30
N GLU A 81 -5.79 13.02 15.49
CA GLU A 81 -6.90 12.24 16.06
C GLU A 81 -6.85 12.23 17.58
N ILE A 82 -5.66 11.98 18.11
CA ILE A 82 -5.33 11.97 19.53
C ILE A 82 -3.97 12.63 19.62
N LYS A 83 -3.92 13.76 20.33
CA LYS A 83 -2.70 14.54 20.48
C LYS A 83 -1.52 13.67 20.93
N ASP A 84 -0.40 13.81 20.25
CA ASP A 84 0.87 13.12 20.52
C ASP A 84 0.81 11.58 20.47
N ARG A 85 -0.28 11.00 19.92
CA ARG A 85 -0.49 9.55 19.89
C ARG A 85 -1.01 9.00 18.56
N LEU A 86 -1.98 9.68 17.94
CA LEU A 86 -2.62 9.19 16.73
C LEU A 86 -2.84 10.33 15.74
N TRP A 87 -2.30 10.13 14.55
CA TRP A 87 -2.51 10.96 13.38
C TRP A 87 -3.14 10.12 12.28
N SER A 88 -4.01 10.71 11.49
CA SER A 88 -4.61 10.06 10.34
C SER A 88 -4.31 10.84 9.06
N LEU A 89 -4.19 10.11 7.95
CA LEU A 89 -4.05 10.67 6.62
C LEU A 89 -5.05 9.97 5.71
N TRP A 90 -5.73 10.77 4.89
CA TRP A 90 -6.78 10.28 4.00
C TRP A 90 -6.61 10.87 2.60
N GLY A 91 -6.82 10.03 1.59
CA GLY A 91 -7.04 10.50 0.23
C GLY A 91 -8.46 11.08 0.08
N SER A 92 -8.68 11.78 -1.04
CA SER A 92 -10.01 12.20 -1.48
C SER A 92 -10.67 11.18 -2.42
N LEU A 93 -9.90 10.25 -2.98
CA LEU A 93 -10.34 9.30 -3.99
C LEU A 93 -10.53 7.90 -3.43
N HIS A 94 -11.77 7.43 -3.47
CA HIS A 94 -12.08 6.05 -3.11
C HIS A 94 -11.93 5.11 -4.33
N PRO A 95 -11.38 3.89 -4.21
CA PRO A 95 -11.28 2.93 -5.33
C PRO A 95 -12.63 2.56 -5.99
N ARG A 96 -13.74 2.82 -5.29
CA ARG A 96 -15.11 2.66 -5.81
C ARG A 96 -15.73 3.96 -6.36
N ALA A 97 -14.96 5.03 -6.51
CA ALA A 97 -15.45 6.29 -7.05
C ALA A 97 -15.95 6.12 -8.49
N SER A 98 -16.89 6.98 -8.89
CA SER A 98 -17.49 6.96 -10.23
C SER A 98 -16.51 7.26 -11.37
N TRP A 99 -15.33 7.75 -11.03
CA TRP A 99 -14.25 8.05 -11.97
C TRP A 99 -13.63 6.79 -12.59
N PHE A 100 -13.57 5.67 -11.86
CA PHE A 100 -12.98 4.43 -12.38
C PHE A 100 -13.94 3.67 -13.28
N ASP A 101 -13.43 2.94 -14.27
CA ASP A 101 -14.24 2.14 -15.18
C ASP A 101 -15.08 1.12 -14.40
N ARG A 102 -16.38 1.06 -14.71
CA ARG A 102 -17.36 0.19 -14.03
C ARG A 102 -16.96 -1.29 -14.04
N MET A 103 -16.22 -1.75 -15.05
CA MET A 103 -15.81 -3.15 -15.18
C MET A 103 -14.74 -3.56 -14.16
N VAL A 104 -13.88 -2.63 -13.75
CA VAL A 104 -12.75 -2.91 -12.82
C VAL A 104 -12.89 -2.20 -11.47
N ARG A 105 -13.80 -1.23 -11.36
CA ARG A 105 -14.06 -0.45 -10.15
C ARG A 105 -14.36 -1.35 -8.95
N GLY A 106 -13.62 -1.15 -7.87
CA GLY A 106 -13.67 -1.92 -6.63
C GLY A 106 -12.86 -3.22 -6.65
N ARG A 107 -12.34 -3.66 -7.80
CA ARG A 107 -11.50 -4.86 -7.93
C ARG A 107 -10.00 -4.54 -7.88
N GLN A 108 -9.63 -3.28 -8.13
CA GLN A 108 -8.23 -2.83 -8.23
C GLN A 108 -7.48 -2.74 -6.90
N MET A 109 -8.05 -3.20 -5.78
CA MET A 109 -7.44 -3.11 -4.45
C MET A 109 -6.05 -3.76 -4.40
N LEU A 110 -5.88 -4.90 -5.07
CA LEU A 110 -4.59 -5.58 -5.12
C LEU A 110 -3.52 -4.71 -5.82
N GLY A 111 -3.90 -4.05 -6.93
CA GLY A 111 -3.02 -3.10 -7.60
C GLY A 111 -2.67 -1.91 -6.71
N CYS A 112 -3.65 -1.36 -5.98
CA CYS A 112 -3.40 -0.29 -5.01
C CYS A 112 -2.42 -0.72 -3.90
N TYR A 113 -2.48 -1.96 -3.41
CA TYR A 113 -1.55 -2.45 -2.39
C TYR A 113 -0.12 -2.56 -2.91
N VAL A 114 0.07 -3.09 -4.11
CA VAL A 114 1.40 -3.17 -4.75
C VAL A 114 1.99 -1.77 -4.88
N ILE A 115 1.21 -0.84 -5.43
CA ILE A 115 1.65 0.54 -5.61
C ILE A 115 1.92 1.24 -4.27
N ALA A 116 1.10 1.02 -3.24
CA ALA A 116 1.31 1.58 -1.91
C ALA A 116 2.63 1.09 -1.29
N CYS A 117 2.96 -0.19 -1.45
CA CYS A 117 4.24 -0.75 -1.02
C CYS A 117 5.41 -0.09 -1.75
N CYS A 118 5.33 0.05 -3.09
CA CYS A 118 6.37 0.72 -3.88
C CYS A 118 6.54 2.19 -3.49
N ALA A 119 5.42 2.90 -3.26
CA ALA A 119 5.44 4.27 -2.76
C ALA A 119 6.10 4.33 -1.38
N GLY A 120 5.81 3.42 -0.45
CA GLY A 120 6.46 3.37 0.86
C GLY A 120 7.96 3.05 0.82
N CYS A 121 8.41 2.26 -0.17
CA CYS A 121 9.84 2.05 -0.41
C CYS A 121 10.55 3.31 -0.95
N THR A 122 9.82 4.16 -1.66
CA THR A 122 10.33 5.36 -2.35
C THR A 122 10.29 6.58 -1.43
N PHE A 123 9.11 6.87 -0.86
CA PHE A 123 8.82 7.96 0.07
C PHE A 123 8.96 7.46 1.52
N ARG A 124 10.21 7.27 1.96
CA ARG A 124 10.52 6.66 3.27
C ARG A 124 10.13 7.53 4.46
N ARG A 125 9.99 8.84 4.28
CA ARG A 125 9.62 9.76 5.35
C ARG A 125 8.11 9.96 5.33
N LEU A 126 7.45 9.69 6.46
CA LEU A 126 6.02 9.97 6.61
C LEU A 126 5.69 11.46 6.42
N ASP A 127 6.64 12.36 6.69
CA ASP A 127 6.48 13.80 6.42
C ASP A 127 6.16 14.14 4.95
N ASP A 128 6.60 13.29 4.01
CA ASP A 128 6.41 13.49 2.57
C ASP A 128 5.02 13.00 2.11
N TRP A 129 4.31 12.25 2.97
CA TRP A 129 3.00 11.72 2.65
C TRP A 129 1.92 12.79 2.82
N ASN A 130 1.04 12.85 1.83
CA ASN A 130 -0.10 13.76 1.84
C ASN A 130 -1.29 13.12 1.12
N SER A 131 -2.45 13.79 1.16
CA SER A 131 -3.68 13.26 0.56
C SER A 131 -3.55 13.02 -0.95
N LYS A 132 -2.79 13.86 -1.66
CA LYS A 132 -2.54 13.72 -3.11
C LYS A 132 -1.72 12.48 -3.41
N LEU A 133 -0.72 12.16 -2.58
CA LEU A 133 0.05 10.92 -2.71
C LEU A 133 -0.85 9.69 -2.55
N LEU A 134 -1.76 9.71 -1.56
CA LEU A 134 -2.74 8.63 -1.40
C LEU A 134 -3.68 8.49 -2.61
N ASP A 135 -4.13 9.60 -3.17
CA ASP A 135 -4.96 9.60 -4.39
C ASP A 135 -4.17 9.07 -5.60
N ALA A 136 -2.90 9.47 -5.73
CA ALA A 136 -2.00 8.96 -6.77
C ALA A 136 -1.77 7.46 -6.64
N ILE A 137 -1.65 6.92 -5.42
CA ILE A 137 -1.59 5.46 -5.19
C ILE A 137 -2.83 4.76 -5.74
N VAL A 138 -4.03 5.32 -5.52
CA VAL A 138 -5.27 4.72 -6.03
C VAL A 138 -5.35 4.78 -7.55
N VAL A 139 -4.98 5.93 -8.16
CA VAL A 139 -4.99 6.09 -9.62
C VAL A 139 -3.98 5.16 -10.30
N ASN A 140 -2.74 5.12 -9.81
CA ASN A 140 -1.69 4.24 -10.34
C ASN A 140 -2.03 2.77 -10.06
N GLY A 141 -2.66 2.45 -8.93
CA GLY A 141 -3.13 1.11 -8.60
C GLY A 141 -4.20 0.60 -9.57
N ASP A 142 -5.15 1.45 -9.95
CA ASP A 142 -6.15 1.15 -10.97
C ASP A 142 -5.52 0.90 -12.35
N LYS A 143 -4.58 1.77 -12.75
CA LYS A 143 -3.83 1.61 -14.02
C LYS A 143 -3.06 0.28 -14.04
N TYR A 144 -2.26 0.01 -13.01
CA TYR A 144 -1.47 -1.20 -12.89
C TYR A 144 -2.34 -2.47 -12.82
N TYR A 145 -3.48 -2.41 -12.14
CA TYR A 145 -4.44 -3.51 -12.13
C TYR A 145 -4.99 -3.78 -13.54
N ARG A 146 -5.38 -2.75 -14.29
CA ARG A 146 -5.87 -2.91 -15.67
C ARG A 146 -4.81 -3.49 -16.61
N GLU A 147 -3.56 -3.05 -16.48
CA GLU A 147 -2.43 -3.63 -17.22
C GLU A 147 -2.23 -5.11 -16.87
N SER A 148 -2.39 -5.48 -15.60
CA SER A 148 -2.28 -6.88 -15.14
C SER A 148 -3.45 -7.75 -15.62
N VAL A 149 -4.67 -7.22 -15.63
CA VAL A 149 -5.85 -7.88 -16.23
C VAL A 149 -5.61 -8.17 -17.72
N GLN A 150 -5.08 -7.19 -18.45
CA GLN A 150 -4.73 -7.34 -19.87
C GLN A 150 -3.64 -8.40 -20.06
N HIS A 151 -2.60 -8.40 -19.22
CA HIS A 151 -1.48 -9.33 -19.31
C HIS A 151 -1.88 -10.78 -19.00
N SER A 152 -2.75 -10.98 -18.02
CA SER A 152 -3.24 -12.30 -17.60
C SER A 152 -4.41 -12.82 -18.45
N GLU A 153 -5.02 -11.97 -19.29
CA GLU A 153 -6.25 -12.23 -20.05
C GLU A 153 -7.47 -12.59 -19.16
N ARG A 154 -7.42 -12.31 -17.85
CA ARG A 154 -8.46 -12.65 -16.86
C ARG A 154 -9.34 -11.46 -16.50
N TRP A 155 -10.33 -11.17 -17.33
CA TRP A 155 -11.27 -10.05 -17.13
C TRP A 155 -12.44 -10.38 -16.18
N ASP A 156 -12.76 -11.66 -16.03
CA ASP A 156 -13.92 -12.18 -15.32
C ASP A 156 -13.62 -12.64 -13.88
N HIS A 157 -12.34 -12.83 -13.54
CA HIS A 157 -11.89 -13.28 -12.22
C HIS A 157 -11.14 -12.18 -11.46
N ASN A 158 -11.09 -12.31 -10.12
CA ASN A 158 -10.19 -11.50 -9.31
C ASN A 158 -8.76 -11.99 -9.54
N LEU A 159 -7.84 -11.09 -9.90
CA LEU A 159 -6.43 -11.44 -10.04
C LEU A 159 -5.85 -11.89 -8.69
N GLN A 160 -4.98 -12.88 -8.75
CA GLN A 160 -4.07 -13.23 -7.66
C GLN A 160 -2.73 -12.53 -7.85
N LEU A 161 -1.86 -12.59 -6.84
CA LEU A 161 -0.53 -11.96 -6.90
C LEU A 161 0.29 -12.48 -8.10
N ASP A 162 0.17 -13.77 -8.42
CA ASP A 162 0.90 -14.40 -9.54
C ASP A 162 0.41 -13.93 -10.92
N ASP A 163 -0.82 -13.38 -10.99
CA ASP A 163 -1.39 -12.82 -12.23
C ASP A 163 -0.95 -11.36 -12.46
N MET A 164 -0.30 -10.73 -11.47
CA MET A 164 0.06 -9.31 -11.53
C MET A 164 1.34 -9.10 -12.35
N CYS A 165 1.43 -7.98 -13.08
CA CYS A 165 2.63 -7.62 -13.83
C CYS A 165 3.85 -7.49 -12.89
N MET A 166 5.00 -8.07 -13.27
CA MET A 166 6.22 -8.01 -12.43
C MET A 166 6.76 -6.58 -12.24
N GLN A 167 6.46 -5.68 -13.16
CA GLN A 167 6.88 -4.28 -13.10
C GLN A 167 5.66 -3.39 -12.93
N CYS A 168 5.76 -2.43 -12.02
CA CYS A 168 4.79 -1.35 -11.86
C CYS A 168 5.47 0.00 -12.09
N THR A 169 4.73 0.96 -12.64
CA THR A 169 5.19 2.34 -12.75
C THR A 169 4.42 3.22 -11.78
N PHE A 170 5.12 4.12 -11.10
CA PHE A 170 4.49 5.12 -10.24
C PHE A 170 4.66 6.49 -10.90
N GLN A 171 3.55 7.07 -11.34
CA GLN A 171 3.53 8.43 -11.82
C GLN A 171 3.04 9.31 -10.68
N ASP A 172 3.96 10.10 -10.12
CA ASP A 172 3.59 11.15 -9.19
C ASP A 172 2.83 12.21 -9.97
N SER A 173 1.52 12.25 -9.78
CA SER A 173 0.68 13.26 -10.36
C SER A 173 0.89 14.55 -9.56
N ALA A 174 2.00 15.23 -9.82
CA ALA A 174 2.23 16.59 -9.38
C ALA A 174 1.14 17.48 -10.04
N PHE A 175 0.10 17.80 -9.26
CA PHE A 175 -0.91 18.80 -9.60
C PHE A 175 -1.02 19.78 -8.42
#